data_AF-A0A954HP26-F1
#
_entry.id   AF-A0A954HP26-F1
#
_cell.length_a   1.000
_cell.length_b   1.000
_cell.length_c   1.000
_cell.angle_alpha   90.00
_cell.angle_beta   90.00
_cell.angle_gamma   90.00
#
_symmetry.space_group_name_H-M   'P 1'
#
loop_
_entity.id
_entity.type
_entity.pdbx_description
1 polymer ?
#
loop_
_entity_poly.entity_id
_entity_poly.type
_entity_poly.pdbx_seq_one_letter_code
_entity_poly.pdbx_strand_id
1 'polypeptide(L)'
;MTDDKLRRAIIADAARLMYFRHETEYYRAKLKAAQRICQGWARPSDLPGNAEIRDEIQRLAGIYEGPSRYDRLRDMRLHALWMMRLLERFRPRIIGSTFTGHIRKGSDIDLHVFSVSSEPIERLLEQQGIDFHVERKQVRKHGEHRVYTHIHAEDRFPVELTMYSPDLLSYSFRSSITGKPIEKATLPEFEEFLKHQYPDFDAEEALQQGEFEADRFQVYRSLLLPLESVMQGRKHHPEGDVLFHLLQCYELAIDRLPYDEEFLLAALLHDVGKGIDPGDHVEAGLQALDGYITDRTAWLIRHHMDVHLIRDRTIGFRAHQRLKASPDYETLLLLGECDRGGRVPGAPVADLEDVLDEIRDLSRYG
;
A
#
# COMPACT_ATOMS: atom_id res chain seq x y z
N MET A 1 -20.78 -27.84 -27.17
CA MET A 1 -21.32 -26.60 -26.56
C MET A 1 -21.65 -25.63 -27.69
N THR A 2 -22.70 -24.82 -27.58
CA THR A 2 -22.94 -23.73 -28.55
C THR A 2 -21.75 -22.76 -28.53
N ASP A 3 -21.42 -22.19 -29.69
CA ASP A 3 -20.25 -21.30 -29.89
C ASP A 3 -20.21 -20.15 -28.86
N ASP A 4 -21.39 -19.60 -28.53
CA ASP A 4 -21.56 -18.56 -27.52
C ASP A 4 -21.28 -19.04 -26.08
N LYS A 5 -21.61 -20.30 -25.74
CA LYS A 5 -21.26 -20.88 -24.42
C LYS A 5 -19.76 -21.13 -24.29
N LEU A 6 -19.10 -21.50 -25.39
CA LEU A 6 -17.65 -21.69 -25.43
C LEU A 6 -16.93 -20.35 -25.25
N ARG A 7 -17.33 -19.32 -26.01
CA ARG A 7 -16.78 -17.98 -25.90
C ARG A 7 -16.89 -17.42 -24.49
N ARG A 8 -18.07 -17.54 -23.86
CA ARG A 8 -18.29 -17.10 -22.46
C ARG A 8 -17.41 -17.85 -21.45
N ALA A 9 -17.21 -19.16 -21.64
CA ALA A 9 -16.32 -19.93 -20.76
C ALA A 9 -14.86 -19.47 -20.87
N ILE A 10 -14.39 -19.17 -22.08
CA ILE A 10 -13.04 -18.61 -22.31
C ILE A 10 -12.91 -17.21 -21.70
N ILE A 11 -13.93 -16.36 -21.84
CA ILE A 11 -13.99 -15.02 -21.21
C ILE A 11 -13.85 -15.14 -19.68
N ALA A 12 -14.65 -16.01 -19.05
CA ALA A 12 -14.64 -16.20 -17.60
C ALA A 12 -13.29 -16.72 -17.08
N ASP A 13 -12.68 -17.70 -17.75
CA ASP A 13 -11.38 -18.25 -17.33
C ASP A 13 -10.24 -17.27 -17.56
N ALA A 14 -10.22 -16.56 -18.70
CA ALA A 14 -9.23 -15.52 -18.98
C ALA A 14 -9.34 -14.37 -17.96
N ALA A 15 -10.56 -13.97 -17.60
CA ALA A 15 -10.79 -12.95 -16.59
C ALA A 15 -10.32 -13.37 -15.20
N ARG A 16 -10.53 -14.64 -14.80
CA ARG A 16 -9.95 -15.17 -13.54
C ARG A 16 -8.43 -15.17 -13.54
N LEU A 17 -7.81 -15.65 -14.63
CA LEU A 17 -6.35 -15.66 -14.77
C LEU A 17 -5.76 -14.25 -14.59
N MET A 18 -6.41 -13.25 -15.19
CA MET A 18 -5.97 -11.86 -15.06
C MET A 18 -6.29 -11.27 -13.68
N TYR A 19 -7.46 -11.56 -13.12
CA TYR A 19 -7.88 -11.05 -11.81
C TYR A 19 -6.95 -11.55 -10.70
N PHE A 20 -6.67 -12.85 -10.65
CA PHE A 20 -5.74 -13.44 -9.69
C PHE A 20 -4.27 -13.33 -10.12
N ARG A 21 -3.92 -12.40 -11.03
CA ARG A 21 -2.54 -12.08 -11.46
C ARG A 21 -1.70 -13.28 -11.96
N HIS A 22 -2.35 -14.36 -12.39
CA HIS A 22 -1.65 -15.50 -13.01
C HIS A 22 -1.16 -15.15 -14.43
N GLU A 23 -1.73 -14.13 -15.05
CA GLU A 23 -1.31 -13.56 -16.33
C GLU A 23 -1.46 -12.04 -16.34
N THR A 24 -0.44 -11.33 -16.81
CA THR A 24 -0.42 -9.86 -16.92
C THR A 24 -0.87 -9.36 -18.30
N GLU A 25 -0.84 -10.20 -19.33
CA GLU A 25 -1.19 -9.85 -20.72
C GLU A 25 -2.49 -10.52 -21.19
N TYR A 26 -3.44 -9.73 -21.73
CA TYR A 26 -4.71 -10.23 -22.29
C TYR A 26 -4.52 -11.33 -23.34
N TYR A 27 -3.48 -11.22 -24.17
CA TYR A 27 -3.21 -12.21 -25.21
C TYR A 27 -2.84 -13.58 -24.61
N ARG A 28 -1.96 -13.60 -23.61
CA ARG A 28 -1.57 -14.83 -22.91
C ARG A 28 -2.74 -15.42 -22.14
N ALA A 29 -3.50 -14.58 -21.43
CA ALA A 29 -4.70 -15.00 -20.71
C ALA A 29 -5.72 -15.68 -21.64
N LYS A 30 -5.97 -15.10 -22.82
CA LYS A 30 -6.85 -15.69 -23.85
C LYS A 30 -6.39 -17.05 -24.33
N LEU A 31 -5.12 -17.18 -24.70
CA LEU A 31 -4.59 -18.43 -25.22
C LEU A 31 -4.63 -19.54 -24.16
N LYS A 32 -4.25 -19.23 -22.92
CA LYS A 32 -4.23 -20.17 -21.81
C LYS A 32 -5.65 -20.62 -21.43
N ALA A 33 -6.60 -19.70 -21.39
CA ALA A 33 -8.01 -20.01 -21.18
C ALA A 33 -8.59 -20.87 -22.31
N ALA A 34 -8.33 -20.49 -23.57
CA ALA A 34 -8.79 -21.25 -24.73
C ALA A 34 -8.21 -22.67 -24.75
N GLN A 35 -6.93 -22.84 -24.44
CA GLN A 35 -6.29 -24.15 -24.40
C GLN A 35 -6.89 -25.06 -23.31
N ARG A 36 -7.20 -24.50 -22.13
CA ARG A 36 -7.83 -25.24 -21.02
C ARG A 36 -9.27 -25.66 -21.34
N ILE A 37 -10.05 -24.74 -21.91
CA ILE A 37 -11.48 -24.94 -22.15
C ILE A 37 -11.74 -25.78 -23.41
N CYS A 38 -10.96 -25.58 -24.48
CA CYS A 38 -11.14 -26.28 -25.75
C CYS A 38 -10.43 -27.64 -25.81
N GLN A 39 -9.60 -27.99 -24.81
CA GLN A 39 -8.75 -29.20 -24.81
C GLN A 39 -7.97 -29.40 -26.14
N GLY A 40 -7.50 -28.30 -26.73
CA GLY A 40 -6.94 -28.30 -28.08
C GLY A 40 -6.94 -26.91 -28.72
N TRP A 41 -7.04 -26.87 -30.05
CA TRP A 41 -6.97 -25.63 -30.83
C TRP A 41 -8.33 -24.91 -30.88
N ALA A 42 -8.34 -23.64 -30.47
CA ALA A 42 -9.47 -22.74 -30.62
C ALA A 42 -9.35 -21.94 -31.93
N ARG A 43 -10.46 -21.77 -32.67
CA ARG A 43 -10.43 -20.94 -33.88
C ARG A 43 -10.32 -19.46 -33.50
N PRO A 44 -9.64 -18.63 -34.30
CA PRO A 44 -9.52 -17.19 -34.03
C PRO A 44 -10.87 -16.46 -33.86
N SER A 45 -11.93 -16.93 -34.53
CA SER A 45 -13.30 -16.41 -34.40
C SER A 45 -13.90 -16.63 -33.01
N ASP A 46 -13.48 -17.70 -32.34
CA ASP A 46 -14.07 -18.17 -31.09
C ASP A 46 -13.38 -17.49 -29.88
N LEU A 47 -12.23 -16.82 -30.13
CA LEU A 47 -11.50 -16.07 -29.12
C LEU A 47 -12.19 -14.74 -28.80
N PRO A 48 -12.31 -14.39 -27.51
CA PRO A 48 -12.88 -13.12 -27.10
C PRO A 48 -11.96 -11.93 -27.41
N GLY A 49 -12.59 -10.77 -27.57
CA GLY A 49 -11.91 -9.48 -27.58
C GLY A 49 -11.42 -9.10 -26.19
N ASN A 50 -10.42 -8.22 -26.12
CA ASN A 50 -9.89 -7.73 -24.83
C ASN A 50 -10.97 -6.99 -24.02
N ALA A 51 -11.89 -6.29 -24.69
CA ALA A 51 -13.00 -5.59 -24.05
C ALA A 51 -13.93 -6.57 -23.31
N GLU A 52 -14.30 -7.70 -23.92
CA GLU A 52 -15.18 -8.70 -23.28
C GLU A 52 -14.55 -9.29 -22.01
N ILE A 53 -13.24 -9.53 -22.03
CA ILE A 53 -12.49 -10.01 -20.84
C ILE A 53 -12.42 -8.93 -19.77
N ARG A 54 -12.17 -7.68 -20.15
CA ARG A 54 -12.16 -6.56 -19.21
C ARG A 54 -13.50 -6.40 -18.50
N ASP A 55 -14.60 -6.48 -19.26
CA ASP A 55 -15.96 -6.35 -18.70
C ASP A 55 -16.28 -7.53 -17.75
N GLU A 56 -15.73 -8.73 -18.03
CA GLU A 56 -15.81 -9.88 -17.14
C GLU A 56 -14.97 -9.73 -15.86
N ILE A 57 -13.74 -9.19 -15.97
CA ILE A 57 -12.88 -8.89 -14.82
C ILE A 57 -13.60 -7.95 -13.85
N GLN A 58 -14.32 -6.95 -14.36
CA GLN A 58 -15.12 -6.05 -13.53
C GLN A 58 -16.24 -6.77 -12.79
N ARG A 59 -16.91 -7.71 -13.47
CA ARG A 59 -17.97 -8.51 -12.84
C ARG A 59 -17.40 -9.41 -11.75
N LEU A 60 -16.25 -10.05 -12.00
CA LEU A 60 -15.53 -10.85 -11.01
C LEU A 60 -15.10 -9.99 -9.81
N ALA A 61 -14.49 -8.83 -10.05
CA ALA A 61 -14.11 -7.90 -8.99
C ALA A 61 -15.32 -7.48 -8.14
N GLY A 62 -16.47 -7.20 -8.75
CA GLY A 62 -17.71 -6.89 -8.02
C GLY A 62 -18.24 -8.03 -7.15
N ILE A 63 -18.03 -9.29 -7.55
CA ILE A 63 -18.42 -10.48 -6.77
C ILE A 63 -17.47 -10.73 -5.60
N TYR A 64 -16.17 -10.50 -5.79
CA TYR A 64 -15.14 -10.82 -4.78
C TYR A 64 -14.83 -9.68 -3.81
N GLU A 65 -14.95 -8.41 -4.22
CA GLU A 65 -14.44 -7.25 -3.44
C GLU A 65 -15.56 -6.43 -2.74
N GLY A 66 -16.83 -6.67 -3.08
CA GLY A 66 -17.97 -6.09 -2.37
C GLY A 66 -17.96 -4.55 -2.25
N PRO A 67 -18.56 -3.97 -1.20
CA PRO A 67 -18.60 -2.52 -0.94
C PRO A 67 -17.21 -1.89 -0.70
N SER A 68 -16.24 -2.64 -0.17
CA SER A 68 -14.86 -2.20 0.13
C SER A 68 -14.10 -1.70 -1.11
N ARG A 69 -14.49 -2.14 -2.32
CA ARG A 69 -13.92 -1.64 -3.58
C ARG A 69 -14.15 -0.14 -3.78
N TYR A 70 -15.27 0.41 -3.31
CA TYR A 70 -15.56 1.84 -3.45
C TYR A 70 -14.65 2.69 -2.58
N ASP A 71 -14.32 2.20 -1.37
CA ASP A 71 -13.37 2.85 -0.46
C ASP A 71 -11.95 2.80 -1.04
N ARG A 72 -11.51 1.63 -1.52
CA ARG A 72 -10.18 1.51 -2.16
C ARG A 72 -10.04 2.36 -3.42
N LEU A 73 -11.06 2.40 -4.28
CA LEU A 73 -11.03 3.23 -5.49
C LEU A 73 -10.99 4.72 -5.16
N ARG A 74 -11.77 5.14 -4.16
CA ARG A 74 -11.72 6.50 -3.66
C ARG A 74 -10.31 6.81 -3.17
N ASP A 75 -9.73 5.96 -2.34
CA ASP A 75 -8.40 6.16 -1.79
C ASP A 75 -7.30 6.22 -2.86
N MET A 76 -7.33 5.32 -3.84
CA MET A 76 -6.42 5.37 -4.99
C MET A 76 -6.57 6.67 -5.79
N ARG A 77 -7.80 7.18 -5.94
CA ARG A 77 -8.06 8.44 -6.65
C ARG A 77 -7.54 9.65 -5.89
N LEU A 78 -7.65 9.64 -4.55
CA LEU A 78 -7.11 10.71 -3.72
C LEU A 78 -5.58 10.70 -3.72
N HIS A 79 -4.97 9.52 -3.62
CA HIS A 79 -3.52 9.40 -3.74
C HIS A 79 -3.03 9.77 -5.15
N ALA A 80 -3.80 9.45 -6.20
CA ALA A 80 -3.51 9.93 -7.55
C ALA A 80 -3.58 11.46 -7.64
N LEU A 81 -4.57 12.09 -7.00
CA LEU A 81 -4.68 13.55 -6.96
C LEU A 81 -3.47 14.19 -6.26
N TRP A 82 -3.07 13.65 -5.11
CA TRP A 82 -1.87 14.06 -4.39
C TRP A 82 -0.63 14.00 -5.28
N MET A 83 -0.37 12.83 -5.89
CA MET A 83 0.77 12.61 -6.77
C MET A 83 0.74 13.54 -8.00
N MET A 84 -0.45 13.81 -8.55
CA MET A 84 -0.61 14.78 -9.64
C MET A 84 -0.31 16.22 -9.22
N ARG A 85 -0.61 16.61 -7.98
CA ARG A 85 -0.24 17.94 -7.46
C ARG A 85 1.26 18.04 -7.21
N LEU A 86 1.87 17.01 -6.61
CA LEU A 86 3.32 16.91 -6.48
C LEU A 86 4.01 17.07 -7.85
N LEU A 87 3.51 16.35 -8.86
CA LEU A 87 4.05 16.35 -10.22
C LEU A 87 3.54 17.51 -11.10
N GLU A 88 2.83 18.52 -10.58
CA GLU A 88 2.12 19.54 -11.37
C GLU A 88 3.00 20.17 -12.47
N ARG A 89 4.27 20.46 -12.15
CA ARG A 89 5.24 21.04 -13.10
C ARG A 89 5.48 20.19 -14.37
N PHE A 90 5.19 18.89 -14.30
CA PHE A 90 5.31 17.92 -15.39
C PHE A 90 3.99 17.66 -16.12
N ARG A 91 2.95 18.45 -15.83
CA ARG A 91 1.62 18.39 -16.47
C ARG A 91 1.02 16.99 -16.46
N PRO A 92 0.88 16.37 -15.27
CA PRO A 92 0.49 14.97 -15.17
C PRO A 92 -0.92 14.79 -15.69
N ARG A 93 -1.18 13.59 -16.23
CA ARG A 93 -2.51 13.16 -16.63
C ARG A 93 -2.78 11.77 -16.10
N ILE A 94 -3.84 11.64 -15.33
CA ILE A 94 -4.29 10.34 -14.87
C ILE A 94 -4.92 9.58 -16.04
N ILE A 95 -4.59 8.30 -16.13
CA ILE A 95 -5.16 7.37 -17.09
C ILE A 95 -5.53 6.06 -16.37
N GLY A 96 -5.93 5.04 -17.14
CA GLY A 96 -5.99 3.69 -16.63
C GLY A 96 -7.14 3.43 -15.64
N SER A 97 -6.92 2.43 -14.78
CA SER A 97 -7.99 1.83 -13.99
C SER A 97 -8.51 2.73 -12.87
N THR A 98 -7.64 3.55 -12.29
CA THR A 98 -7.97 4.51 -11.21
C THR A 98 -8.90 5.63 -11.69
N PHE A 99 -8.66 6.15 -12.90
CA PHE A 99 -9.56 7.15 -13.50
C PHE A 99 -10.90 6.51 -13.91
N THR A 100 -10.83 5.46 -14.73
CA THR A 100 -12.03 4.79 -15.30
C THR A 100 -12.87 4.03 -14.28
N GLY A 101 -12.36 3.82 -13.05
CA GLY A 101 -13.07 3.15 -11.96
C GLY A 101 -13.02 1.62 -12.03
N HIS A 102 -12.14 1.06 -12.86
CA HIS A 102 -12.03 -0.37 -13.13
C HIS A 102 -10.87 -1.03 -12.37
N ILE A 103 -10.70 -0.66 -11.09
CA ILE A 103 -9.65 -1.23 -10.23
C ILE A 103 -9.99 -2.65 -9.76
N ARG A 104 -8.94 -3.39 -9.40
CA ARG A 104 -8.95 -4.72 -8.76
C ARG A 104 -7.84 -4.77 -7.70
N LYS A 105 -7.82 -5.80 -6.84
CA LYS A 105 -6.68 -6.01 -5.91
C LYS A 105 -5.34 -5.98 -6.65
N GLY A 106 -4.44 -5.10 -6.19
CA GLY A 106 -3.12 -4.86 -6.80
C GLY A 106 -3.11 -3.92 -8.01
N SER A 107 -4.20 -3.23 -8.34
CA SER A 107 -4.16 -2.13 -9.31
C SER A 107 -3.14 -1.07 -8.88
N ASP A 108 -2.46 -0.53 -9.88
CA ASP A 108 -1.54 0.61 -9.85
C ASP A 108 -2.24 1.91 -10.29
N ILE A 109 -1.60 3.04 -10.01
CA ILE A 109 -2.00 4.37 -10.49
C ILE A 109 -1.14 4.72 -11.70
N ASP A 110 -1.78 4.77 -12.86
CA ASP A 110 -1.12 5.13 -14.12
C ASP A 110 -1.16 6.65 -14.36
N LEU A 111 0.00 7.29 -14.41
CA LEU A 111 0.13 8.71 -14.78
C LEU A 111 1.00 8.89 -16.02
N HIS A 112 0.54 9.73 -16.94
CA HIS A 112 1.40 10.27 -18.00
C HIS A 112 2.02 11.58 -17.53
N VAL A 113 3.35 11.68 -17.63
CA VAL A 113 4.12 12.89 -17.30
C VAL A 113 4.91 13.37 -18.51
N PHE A 114 5.13 14.69 -18.60
CA PHE A 114 5.74 15.32 -19.77
C PHE A 114 7.03 16.04 -19.38
N SER A 115 8.15 15.47 -19.79
CA SER A 115 9.48 16.00 -19.50
C SER A 115 10.49 15.59 -20.58
N VAL A 116 11.53 16.40 -20.76
CA VAL A 116 12.65 16.09 -21.66
C VAL A 116 13.64 15.10 -21.04
N SER A 117 13.69 15.01 -19.71
CA SER A 117 14.53 14.08 -18.95
C SER A 117 13.80 13.60 -17.69
N SER A 118 14.19 12.42 -17.19
CA SER A 118 13.62 11.84 -15.97
C SER A 118 14.22 12.44 -14.70
N GLU A 119 15.46 12.95 -14.73
CA GLU A 119 16.19 13.49 -13.56
C GLU A 119 15.41 14.50 -12.69
N PRO A 120 14.61 15.46 -13.24
CA PRO A 120 13.84 16.36 -12.39
C PRO A 120 12.67 15.64 -11.71
N ILE A 121 12.10 14.59 -12.30
CA ILE A 121 11.04 13.79 -11.68
C ILE A 121 11.66 12.94 -10.58
N GLU A 122 12.76 12.24 -10.88
CA GLU A 122 13.52 11.42 -9.93
C GLU A 122 13.87 12.22 -8.67
N ARG A 123 14.52 13.39 -8.82
CA ARG A 123 14.86 14.26 -7.67
C ARG A 123 13.65 14.72 -6.86
N LEU A 124 12.49 14.87 -7.48
CA LEU A 124 11.28 15.27 -6.74
C LEU A 124 10.77 14.11 -5.88
N LEU A 125 10.76 12.89 -6.43
CA LEU A 125 10.40 11.69 -5.69
C LEU A 125 11.39 11.45 -4.52
N GLU A 126 12.69 11.60 -4.76
CA GLU A 126 13.72 11.53 -3.70
C GLU A 126 13.49 12.56 -2.59
N GLN A 127 13.12 13.80 -2.94
CA GLN A 127 12.84 14.86 -1.98
C GLN A 127 11.60 14.58 -1.12
N GLN A 128 10.66 13.77 -1.62
CA GLN A 128 9.52 13.29 -0.86
C GLN A 128 9.80 11.94 -0.17
N GLY A 129 11.01 11.40 -0.30
CA GLY A 129 11.40 10.10 0.26
C GLY A 129 10.64 8.91 -0.34
N ILE A 130 10.19 9.03 -1.59
CA ILE A 130 9.47 7.98 -2.32
C ILE A 130 10.48 7.09 -3.03
N ASP A 131 10.45 5.79 -2.75
CA ASP A 131 11.31 4.80 -3.41
C ASP A 131 10.84 4.61 -4.87
N PHE A 132 11.77 4.51 -5.83
CA PHE A 132 11.40 4.31 -7.25
C PHE A 132 12.44 3.53 -8.06
N HIS A 133 11.98 2.93 -9.16
CA HIS A 133 12.80 2.27 -10.17
C HIS A 133 12.51 2.82 -11.57
N VAL A 134 13.55 3.09 -12.35
CA VAL A 134 13.45 3.59 -13.73
C VAL A 134 13.66 2.46 -14.74
N GLU A 135 12.61 2.14 -15.49
CA GLU A 135 12.66 1.19 -16.60
C GLU A 135 12.75 1.93 -17.94
N ARG A 136 13.74 1.58 -18.77
CA ARG A 136 13.90 2.15 -20.12
C ARG A 136 13.70 1.07 -21.18
N LYS A 137 12.60 1.16 -21.92
CA LYS A 137 12.25 0.19 -22.96
C LYS A 137 12.46 0.78 -24.35
N GLN A 138 13.37 0.19 -25.12
CA GLN A 138 13.53 0.53 -26.54
C GLN A 138 12.45 -0.17 -27.36
N VAL A 139 11.56 0.61 -27.97
CA VAL A 139 10.51 0.11 -28.85
C VAL A 139 10.79 0.58 -30.27
N ARG A 140 10.81 -0.37 -31.21
CA ARG A 140 10.89 -0.09 -32.64
C ARG A 140 9.48 -0.07 -33.21
N LYS A 141 8.97 1.12 -33.57
CA LYS A 141 7.64 1.28 -34.16
C LYS A 141 7.77 2.07 -35.46
N HIS A 142 7.29 1.53 -36.58
CA HIS A 142 7.37 2.13 -37.91
C HIS A 142 8.80 2.54 -38.37
N GLY A 143 9.84 1.83 -37.93
CA GLY A 143 11.22 2.11 -38.32
C GLY A 143 11.93 3.16 -37.46
N GLU A 144 11.22 3.86 -36.58
CA GLU A 144 11.80 4.76 -35.59
C GLU A 144 12.13 4.01 -34.29
N HIS A 145 13.29 4.31 -33.70
CA HIS A 145 13.66 3.87 -32.36
C HIS A 145 13.09 4.90 -31.37
N ARG A 146 12.17 4.49 -30.51
CA ARG A 146 11.69 5.32 -29.39
C ARG A 146 12.05 4.65 -28.08
N VAL A 147 12.68 5.40 -27.18
CA VAL A 147 12.92 5.00 -25.80
C VAL A 147 11.69 5.43 -25.01
N TYR A 148 11.01 4.47 -24.39
CA TYR A 148 9.96 4.72 -23.42
C TYR A 148 10.60 4.62 -22.03
N THR A 149 10.44 5.67 -21.24
CA THR A 149 10.90 5.71 -19.85
C THR A 149 9.69 5.59 -18.96
N HIS A 150 9.69 4.54 -18.15
CA HIS A 150 8.71 4.29 -17.09
C HIS A 150 9.41 4.48 -15.75
N ILE A 151 8.79 5.19 -14.82
CA ILE A 151 9.26 5.30 -13.44
C ILE A 151 8.20 4.64 -12.59
N HIS A 152 8.57 3.56 -11.92
CA HIS A 152 7.72 2.83 -10.98
C HIS A 152 8.03 3.36 -9.59
N ALA A 153 7.11 4.11 -9.01
CA ALA A 153 7.24 4.66 -7.67
C ALA A 153 6.45 3.80 -6.68
N GLU A 154 7.11 3.41 -5.60
CA GLU A 154 6.55 2.64 -4.50
C GLU A 154 6.13 3.63 -3.40
N ASP A 155 4.83 3.73 -3.21
CA ASP A 155 4.17 4.55 -2.20
C ASP A 155 2.93 3.75 -1.72
N ARG A 156 1.99 4.38 -1.01
CA ARG A 156 0.74 3.80 -0.54
C ARG A 156 0.01 2.99 -1.63
N PHE A 157 0.05 3.46 -2.87
CA PHE A 157 -0.33 2.65 -4.01
C PHE A 157 0.81 2.68 -5.04
N PRO A 158 1.16 1.55 -5.69
CA PRO A 158 2.13 1.56 -6.77
C PRO A 158 1.74 2.57 -7.84
N VAL A 159 2.66 3.46 -8.21
CA VAL A 159 2.43 4.49 -9.24
C VAL A 159 3.35 4.24 -10.43
N GLU A 160 2.76 4.04 -11.61
CA GLU A 160 3.51 3.95 -12.86
C GLU A 160 3.47 5.31 -13.59
N LEU A 161 4.62 5.97 -13.68
CA LEU A 161 4.80 7.19 -14.46
C LEU A 161 5.33 6.85 -15.84
N THR A 162 4.51 7.02 -16.87
CA THR A 162 4.98 6.95 -18.27
C THR A 162 5.40 8.33 -18.76
N MET A 163 6.67 8.48 -19.12
CA MET A 163 7.23 9.76 -19.55
C MET A 163 7.15 9.97 -21.07
N TYR A 164 6.71 11.16 -21.47
CA TYR A 164 6.66 11.61 -22.86
C TYR A 164 7.38 12.95 -23.06
N SER A 165 7.85 13.20 -24.28
CA SER A 165 8.31 14.54 -24.67
C SER A 165 7.17 15.57 -24.53
N PRO A 166 7.45 16.80 -24.08
CA PRO A 166 6.47 17.89 -24.05
C PRO A 166 5.74 18.13 -25.38
N ASP A 167 6.36 17.81 -26.52
CA ASP A 167 5.74 17.98 -27.85
C ASP A 167 4.54 17.04 -28.07
N LEU A 168 4.41 15.98 -27.27
CA LEU A 168 3.31 15.01 -27.33
C LEU A 168 2.12 15.38 -26.44
N LEU A 169 2.09 16.56 -25.82
CA LEU A 169 0.98 17.02 -24.97
C LEU A 169 -0.37 17.02 -25.69
N SER A 170 -0.40 17.38 -26.98
CA SER A 170 -1.61 17.37 -27.80
C SER A 170 -1.92 16.01 -28.44
N TYR A 171 -1.01 15.03 -28.30
CA TYR A 171 -1.17 13.73 -28.93
C TYR A 171 -2.27 12.90 -28.26
N SER A 172 -3.12 12.31 -29.10
CA SER A 172 -4.18 11.40 -28.67
C SER A 172 -3.69 9.97 -28.72
N PHE A 173 -3.12 9.51 -27.59
CA PHE A 173 -2.71 8.11 -27.42
C PHE A 173 -3.92 7.18 -27.51
N ARG A 174 -3.72 6.00 -28.10
CA ARG A 174 -4.75 4.96 -28.21
C ARG A 174 -4.48 3.85 -27.20
N SER A 175 -5.55 3.39 -26.55
CA SER A 175 -5.51 2.28 -25.62
C SER A 175 -5.11 1.00 -26.35
N SER A 176 -4.12 0.28 -25.82
CA SER A 176 -3.74 -1.06 -26.28
C SER A 176 -4.83 -2.11 -26.02
N ILE A 177 -5.80 -1.80 -25.15
CA ILE A 177 -6.90 -2.70 -24.77
C ILE A 177 -8.09 -2.52 -25.72
N THR A 178 -8.53 -1.27 -25.94
CA THR A 178 -9.77 -0.98 -26.70
C THR A 178 -9.51 -0.45 -28.11
N GLY A 179 -8.30 -0.01 -28.43
CA GLY A 179 -7.96 0.67 -29.69
C GLY A 179 -8.53 2.09 -29.82
N LYS A 180 -9.36 2.54 -28.87
CA LYS A 180 -9.93 3.89 -28.77
C LYS A 180 -8.93 4.86 -28.14
N PRO A 181 -9.13 6.19 -28.26
CA PRO A 181 -8.37 7.16 -27.48
C PRO A 181 -8.36 6.78 -25.98
N ILE A 182 -7.20 6.88 -25.33
CA ILE A 182 -7.07 6.64 -23.89
C ILE A 182 -7.89 7.70 -23.16
N GLU A 183 -8.81 7.25 -22.31
CA GLU A 183 -9.50 8.11 -21.36
C GLU A 183 -8.47 8.67 -20.38
N LYS A 184 -8.41 10.00 -20.31
CA LYS A 184 -7.42 10.74 -19.54
C LYS A 184 -8.04 11.99 -18.96
N ALA A 185 -7.55 12.43 -17.81
CA ALA A 185 -7.87 13.72 -17.23
C ALA A 185 -6.58 14.46 -16.86
N THR A 186 -6.54 15.75 -17.16
CA THR A 186 -5.56 16.69 -16.57
C THR A 186 -5.87 16.90 -15.08
N LEU A 187 -4.93 17.48 -14.34
CA LEU A 187 -5.13 17.78 -12.91
C LEU A 187 -6.45 18.56 -12.65
N PRO A 188 -6.77 19.66 -13.34
CA PRO A 188 -8.04 20.38 -13.10
C PRO A 188 -9.28 19.56 -13.48
N GLU A 189 -9.23 18.79 -14.58
CA GLU A 189 -10.33 17.91 -14.97
C GLU A 189 -10.56 16.79 -13.95
N PHE A 190 -9.49 16.27 -13.35
CA PHE A 190 -9.57 15.23 -12.35
C PHE A 190 -10.07 15.77 -11.00
N GLU A 191 -9.64 16.96 -10.58
CA GLU A 191 -10.20 17.65 -9.41
C GLU A 191 -11.71 17.86 -9.56
N GLU A 192 -12.15 18.34 -10.72
CA GLU A 192 -13.58 18.55 -10.99
C GLU A 192 -14.36 17.23 -11.01
N PHE A 193 -13.76 16.17 -11.58
CA PHE A 193 -14.31 14.83 -11.54
C PHE A 193 -14.49 14.32 -10.10
N LEU A 194 -13.50 14.52 -9.23
CA LEU A 194 -13.57 14.07 -7.84
C LEU A 194 -14.64 14.84 -7.05
N LYS A 195 -14.77 16.15 -7.26
CA LYS A 195 -15.86 16.94 -6.64
C LYS A 195 -17.25 16.45 -7.02
N HIS A 196 -17.44 16.08 -8.29
CA HIS A 196 -18.71 15.52 -8.75
C HIS A 196 -18.97 14.11 -8.21
N GLN A 197 -17.92 13.30 -8.12
CA GLN A 197 -18.02 11.90 -7.70
C GLN A 197 -18.15 11.74 -6.18
N TYR A 198 -17.59 12.68 -5.41
CA TYR A 198 -17.53 12.69 -3.95
C TYR A 198 -17.94 14.09 -3.41
N PRO A 199 -19.21 14.50 -3.56
CA PRO A 199 -19.66 15.86 -3.24
C PRO A 199 -19.64 16.20 -1.75
N ASP A 200 -19.78 15.20 -0.88
CA ASP A 200 -19.71 15.35 0.58
C ASP A 200 -18.28 15.26 1.12
N PHE A 201 -17.28 15.19 0.24
CA PHE A 201 -15.89 14.90 0.57
C PHE A 201 -15.01 16.11 0.27
N ASP A 202 -14.40 16.68 1.31
CA ASP A 202 -13.38 17.71 1.12
C ASP A 202 -12.06 17.04 0.73
N ALA A 203 -11.77 17.05 -0.58
CA ALA A 203 -10.54 16.49 -1.11
C ALA A 203 -9.30 17.19 -0.54
N GLU A 204 -9.38 18.46 -0.14
CA GLU A 204 -8.27 19.20 0.44
C GLU A 204 -8.00 18.72 1.88
N GLU A 205 -9.05 18.55 2.68
CA GLU A 205 -8.96 17.99 4.04
C GLU A 205 -8.42 16.56 4.01
N ALA A 206 -8.92 15.73 3.09
CA ALA A 206 -8.48 14.35 2.98
C ALA A 206 -7.06 14.19 2.40
N LEU A 207 -6.62 15.13 1.55
CA LEU A 207 -5.23 15.18 1.11
C LEU A 207 -4.32 15.58 2.27
N GLN A 208 -4.72 16.55 3.09
CA GLN A 208 -3.96 16.95 4.29
C GLN A 208 -3.89 15.81 5.30
N GLN A 209 -5.01 15.12 5.56
CA GLN A 209 -5.04 13.93 6.40
C GLN A 209 -4.23 12.79 5.80
N GLY A 210 -4.32 12.55 4.48
CA GLY A 210 -3.56 11.52 3.78
C GLY A 210 -2.06 11.79 3.69
N GLU A 211 -1.65 13.05 3.52
CA GLU A 211 -0.26 13.50 3.61
C GLU A 211 0.28 13.33 5.02
N PHE A 212 -0.47 13.72 6.04
CA PHE A 212 -0.08 13.57 7.44
C PHE A 212 -0.01 12.09 7.86
N GLU A 213 -0.96 11.28 7.42
CA GLU A 213 -0.91 9.84 7.59
C GLU A 213 0.30 9.24 6.86
N ALA A 214 0.52 9.59 5.59
CA ALA A 214 1.67 9.11 4.83
C ALA A 214 3.00 9.48 5.51
N ASP A 215 3.12 10.72 6.01
CA ASP A 215 4.30 11.24 6.72
C ASP A 215 4.58 10.42 8.00
N ARG A 216 3.57 10.19 8.87
CA ARG A 216 3.80 9.41 10.10
C ARG A 216 4.17 7.95 9.82
N PHE A 217 3.56 7.29 8.83
CA PHE A 217 3.92 5.90 8.50
C PHE A 217 5.29 5.80 7.83
N GLN A 218 5.71 6.81 7.09
CA GLN A 218 7.09 6.91 6.57
C GLN A 218 8.09 7.06 7.73
N VAL A 219 7.76 7.86 8.75
CA VAL A 219 8.56 7.95 9.98
C VAL A 219 8.65 6.59 10.68
N TYR A 220 7.53 5.90 10.89
CA TYR A 220 7.54 4.56 11.51
C TYR A 220 8.42 3.58 10.74
N ARG A 221 8.26 3.54 9.40
CA ARG A 221 9.09 2.71 8.52
C ARG A 221 10.58 3.02 8.70
N SER A 222 10.94 4.31 8.71
CA SER A 222 12.33 4.75 8.85
C SER A 222 12.95 4.35 10.20
N LEU A 223 12.14 4.24 11.25
CA LEU A 223 12.56 3.80 12.58
C LEU A 223 12.62 2.28 12.70
N LEU A 224 11.71 1.55 12.04
CA LEU A 224 11.60 0.10 12.13
C LEU A 224 12.60 -0.64 11.24
N LEU A 225 12.80 -0.20 10.00
CA LEU A 225 13.64 -0.91 9.01
C LEU A 225 15.08 -1.15 9.50
N PRO A 226 15.77 -0.19 10.14
CA PRO A 226 17.13 -0.41 10.64
C PRO A 226 17.23 -1.47 11.75
N LEU A 227 16.12 -1.75 12.45
CA LEU A 227 16.09 -2.67 13.60
C LEU A 227 16.30 -4.13 13.22
N GLU A 228 16.17 -4.49 11.94
CA GLU A 228 16.55 -5.80 11.39
C GLU A 228 18.03 -6.12 11.67
N SER A 229 18.86 -5.08 11.77
CA SER A 229 20.29 -5.21 12.07
C SER A 229 20.64 -5.14 13.56
N VAL A 230 19.66 -4.83 14.43
CA VAL A 230 19.86 -4.62 15.87
C VAL A 230 19.65 -5.93 16.62
N MET A 231 20.73 -6.70 16.76
CA MET A 231 20.70 -8.00 17.42
C MET A 231 20.52 -7.88 18.94
N GLN A 232 19.62 -8.68 19.50
CA GLN A 232 19.42 -8.76 20.94
C GLN A 232 20.15 -9.95 21.58
N GLY A 233 20.33 -9.88 22.90
CA GLY A 233 21.00 -10.93 23.65
C GLY A 233 20.19 -12.23 23.66
N ARG A 234 20.72 -13.29 23.05
CA ARG A 234 20.09 -14.62 22.89
C ARG A 234 19.53 -15.27 24.15
N LYS A 235 19.98 -14.84 25.34
CA LYS A 235 19.46 -15.33 26.63
C LYS A 235 18.04 -14.86 26.89
N HIS A 236 17.73 -13.62 26.53
CA HIS A 236 16.44 -12.98 26.81
C HIS A 236 15.60 -12.76 25.55
N HIS A 237 16.25 -12.76 24.39
CA HIS A 237 15.68 -12.59 23.06
C HIS A 237 16.27 -13.65 22.12
N PRO A 238 15.83 -14.91 22.23
CA PRO A 238 16.30 -15.99 21.37
C PRO A 238 15.86 -15.84 19.90
N GLU A 239 14.87 -15.00 19.63
CA GLU A 239 14.28 -14.72 18.33
C GLU A 239 15.23 -14.03 17.36
N GLY A 240 16.14 -13.17 17.84
CA GLY A 240 17.16 -12.53 17.01
C GLY A 240 17.21 -11.02 17.15
N ASP A 241 16.87 -10.32 16.07
CA ASP A 241 16.86 -8.87 15.96
C ASP A 241 15.58 -8.23 16.50
N VAL A 242 15.63 -6.91 16.73
CA VAL A 242 14.53 -6.14 17.31
C VAL A 242 13.34 -6.05 16.35
N LEU A 243 13.55 -5.92 15.03
CA LEU A 243 12.43 -5.83 14.09
C LEU A 243 11.60 -7.11 14.11
N PHE A 244 12.25 -8.26 14.06
CA PHE A 244 11.58 -9.56 14.12
C PHE A 244 10.82 -9.76 15.43
N HIS A 245 11.36 -9.28 16.56
CA HIS A 245 10.65 -9.25 17.84
C HIS A 245 9.38 -8.39 17.78
N LEU A 246 9.48 -7.16 17.26
CA LEU A 246 8.36 -6.23 17.15
C LEU A 246 7.24 -6.76 16.25
N LEU A 247 7.58 -7.39 15.12
CA LEU A 247 6.59 -8.02 14.24
C LEU A 247 5.85 -9.17 14.93
N GLN A 248 6.53 -9.99 15.73
CA GLN A 248 5.82 -11.01 16.53
C GLN A 248 4.91 -10.38 17.58
N CYS A 249 5.32 -9.27 18.20
CA CYS A 249 4.48 -8.56 19.17
C CYS A 249 3.22 -8.01 18.50
N TYR A 250 3.34 -7.50 17.28
CA TYR A 250 2.21 -7.06 16.46
C TYR A 250 1.24 -8.21 16.13
N GLU A 251 1.75 -9.36 15.67
CA GLU A 251 0.93 -10.55 15.37
C GLU A 251 0.14 -11.03 16.60
N LEU A 252 0.74 -10.97 17.79
CA LEU A 252 0.04 -11.28 19.04
C LEU A 252 -0.98 -10.20 19.41
N ALA A 253 -0.68 -8.94 19.12
CA ALA A 253 -1.56 -7.82 19.43
C ALA A 253 -2.81 -7.82 18.55
N ILE A 254 -2.69 -8.07 17.24
CA ILE A 254 -3.82 -8.11 16.31
C ILE A 254 -4.79 -9.26 16.64
N ASP A 255 -4.30 -10.39 17.14
CA ASP A 255 -5.14 -11.49 17.63
C ASP A 255 -5.97 -11.11 18.87
N ARG A 256 -5.52 -10.11 19.65
CA ARG A 256 -6.19 -9.68 20.89
C ARG A 256 -7.14 -8.52 20.67
N LEU A 257 -6.68 -7.47 19.99
CA LEU A 257 -7.43 -6.23 19.76
C LEU A 257 -7.23 -5.76 18.30
N PRO A 258 -7.86 -6.44 17.32
CA PRO A 258 -7.61 -6.22 15.89
C PRO A 258 -8.04 -4.86 15.34
N TYR A 259 -8.85 -4.11 16.11
CA TYR A 259 -9.39 -2.81 15.67
C TYR A 259 -8.86 -1.63 16.51
N ASP A 260 -7.91 -1.86 17.40
CA ASP A 260 -7.33 -0.83 18.27
C ASP A 260 -5.99 -0.34 17.69
N GLU A 261 -6.04 0.63 16.77
CA GLU A 261 -4.85 1.18 16.08
C GLU A 261 -3.75 1.57 17.06
N GLU A 262 -4.09 2.31 18.12
CA GLU A 262 -3.13 2.84 19.09
C GLU A 262 -2.44 1.72 19.89
N PHE A 263 -3.15 0.63 20.18
CA PHE A 263 -2.57 -0.56 20.80
C PHE A 263 -1.65 -1.32 19.84
N LEU A 264 -2.06 -1.48 18.58
CA LEU A 264 -1.23 -2.14 17.56
C LEU A 264 0.05 -1.34 17.27
N LEU A 265 -0.05 -0.02 17.19
CA LEU A 265 1.10 0.89 17.10
C LEU A 265 1.99 0.77 18.32
N ALA A 266 1.44 0.73 19.54
CA ALA A 266 2.25 0.52 20.73
C ALA A 266 2.98 -0.83 20.71
N ALA A 267 2.34 -1.90 20.25
CA ALA A 267 2.98 -3.21 20.11
C ALA A 267 4.12 -3.20 19.09
N LEU A 268 3.92 -2.56 17.94
CA LEU A 268 4.92 -2.48 16.87
C LEU A 268 6.07 -1.52 17.20
N LEU A 269 5.81 -0.46 17.97
CA LEU A 269 6.77 0.65 18.15
C LEU A 269 7.45 0.70 19.52
N HIS A 270 7.04 -0.11 20.50
CA HIS A 270 7.50 0.06 21.90
C HIS A 270 9.02 0.03 22.11
N ASP A 271 9.75 -0.62 21.20
CA ASP A 271 11.18 -0.85 21.30
C ASP A 271 12.01 -0.17 20.19
N VAL A 272 11.43 0.76 19.41
CA VAL A 272 12.16 1.43 18.31
C VAL A 272 13.39 2.21 18.80
N GLY A 273 13.37 2.71 20.03
CA GLY A 273 14.49 3.42 20.62
C GLY A 273 15.73 2.55 20.83
N LYS A 274 15.66 1.22 20.73
CA LYS A 274 16.84 0.34 20.77
C LYS A 274 17.79 0.58 19.59
N GLY A 275 17.30 1.10 18.46
CA GLY A 275 18.13 1.53 17.34
C GLY A 275 18.82 2.89 17.56
N ILE A 276 18.39 3.64 18.58
CA ILE A 276 18.82 5.02 18.85
C ILE A 276 19.72 5.07 20.09
N ASP A 277 19.16 4.68 21.25
CA ASP A 277 19.86 4.56 22.52
C ASP A 277 19.37 3.31 23.26
N PRO A 278 20.09 2.19 23.21
CA PRO A 278 19.72 0.97 23.95
C PRO A 278 19.63 1.16 25.48
N GLY A 279 20.36 2.13 26.04
CA GLY A 279 20.42 2.39 27.49
C GLY A 279 19.18 3.11 28.02
N ASP A 280 18.52 3.91 27.17
CA ASP A 280 17.31 4.67 27.48
C ASP A 280 16.27 4.58 26.34
N HIS A 281 16.10 3.36 25.80
CA HIS A 281 15.32 3.12 24.59
C HIS A 281 13.87 3.60 24.68
N VAL A 282 13.27 3.60 25.88
CA VAL A 282 11.89 4.07 26.06
C VAL A 282 11.81 5.56 25.74
N GLU A 283 12.67 6.37 26.37
CA GLU A 283 12.65 7.83 26.18
C GLU A 283 13.14 8.20 24.78
N ALA A 284 14.20 7.54 24.29
CA ALA A 284 14.69 7.76 22.92
C ALA A 284 13.64 7.43 21.85
N GLY A 285 12.88 6.34 22.05
CA GLY A 285 11.78 5.97 21.17
C GLY A 285 10.63 6.98 21.21
N LEU A 286 10.23 7.41 22.41
CA LEU A 286 9.17 8.43 22.56
C LEU A 286 9.55 9.77 21.94
N GLN A 287 10.81 10.19 22.08
CA GLN A 287 11.30 11.42 21.45
C GLN A 287 11.30 11.32 19.92
N ALA A 288 11.66 10.17 19.37
CA ALA A 288 11.63 9.95 17.92
C ALA A 288 10.20 9.89 17.35
N LEU A 289 9.24 9.46 18.16
CA LEU A 289 7.83 9.35 17.79
C LEU A 289 6.99 10.60 18.14
N ASP A 290 7.60 11.61 18.78
CA ASP A 290 6.90 12.81 19.22
C ASP A 290 6.22 13.53 18.04
N GLY A 291 4.95 13.89 18.22
CA GLY A 291 4.11 14.46 17.17
C GLY A 291 3.59 13.47 16.12
N TYR A 292 4.04 12.21 16.13
CA TYR A 292 3.60 11.17 15.19
C TYR A 292 2.71 10.11 15.84
N ILE A 293 2.64 10.03 17.17
CA ILE A 293 1.76 9.09 17.88
C ILE A 293 0.82 9.84 18.84
N THR A 294 -0.28 9.20 19.21
CA THR A 294 -1.23 9.75 20.19
C THR A 294 -0.69 9.67 21.62
N ASP A 295 -1.27 10.48 22.52
CA ASP A 295 -0.94 10.43 23.96
C ASP A 295 -1.14 9.04 24.56
N ARG A 296 -2.16 8.30 24.10
CA ARG A 296 -2.45 6.94 24.58
C ARG A 296 -1.41 5.95 24.09
N THR A 297 -1.03 6.00 22.81
CA THR A 297 0.07 5.17 22.26
C THR A 297 1.37 5.47 23.00
N ALA A 298 1.69 6.76 23.20
CA ALA A 298 2.87 7.19 23.95
C ALA A 298 2.85 6.70 25.41
N TRP A 299 1.68 6.71 26.06
CA TRP A 299 1.52 6.21 27.42
C TRP A 299 1.77 4.70 27.52
N LEU A 300 1.23 3.92 26.57
CA LEU A 300 1.46 2.48 26.50
C LEU A 300 2.96 2.16 26.31
N ILE A 301 3.62 2.82 25.36
CA ILE A 301 5.06 2.67 25.12
C ILE A 301 5.86 3.08 26.35
N ARG A 302 5.54 4.21 26.99
CA ARG A 302 6.26 4.69 28.19
C ARG A 302 6.26 3.67 29.33
N HIS A 303 5.15 2.96 29.49
CA HIS A 303 4.92 2.10 30.65
C HIS A 303 5.10 0.60 30.34
N HIS A 304 5.45 0.21 29.12
CA HIS A 304 5.57 -1.21 28.75
C HIS A 304 6.58 -1.95 29.65
N MET A 305 7.69 -1.30 30.03
CA MET A 305 8.69 -1.87 30.94
C MET A 305 8.19 -2.02 32.39
N ASP A 306 7.23 -1.20 32.82
CA ASP A 306 6.62 -1.34 34.15
C ASP A 306 5.86 -2.67 34.30
N VAL A 307 5.40 -3.27 33.20
CA VAL A 307 4.72 -4.57 33.21
C VAL A 307 5.66 -5.69 33.66
N HIS A 308 6.95 -5.61 33.31
CA HIS A 308 7.95 -6.54 33.83
C HIS A 308 8.10 -6.40 35.35
N LEU A 309 8.11 -5.17 35.87
CA LEU A 309 8.17 -4.89 37.31
C LEU A 309 6.92 -5.39 38.06
N ILE A 310 5.74 -5.24 37.45
CA ILE A 310 4.47 -5.77 38.00
C ILE A 310 4.56 -7.28 38.13
N ARG A 311 4.96 -7.97 37.05
CA ARG A 311 5.03 -9.44 37.04
C ARG A 311 6.07 -9.97 38.02
N ASP A 312 7.24 -9.33 38.05
CA ASP A 312 8.33 -9.71 38.94
C ASP A 312 8.05 -9.32 40.40
N ARG A 313 6.90 -8.65 40.65
CA ARG A 313 6.44 -8.18 41.96
C ARG A 313 7.41 -7.20 42.63
N THR A 314 8.13 -6.44 41.80
CA THR A 314 9.13 -5.45 42.22
C THR A 314 8.64 -4.01 42.06
N ILE A 315 7.50 -3.80 41.40
CA ILE A 315 6.91 -2.46 41.26
C ILE A 315 6.53 -1.85 42.63
N GLY A 316 6.85 -0.57 42.81
CA GLY A 316 6.48 0.16 44.02
C GLY A 316 4.97 0.39 44.12
N PHE A 317 4.39 0.26 45.32
CA PHE A 317 2.94 0.37 45.54
C PHE A 317 2.32 1.64 44.92
N ARG A 318 2.93 2.81 45.12
CA ARG A 318 2.41 4.08 44.55
C ARG A 318 2.47 4.11 43.03
N ALA A 319 3.52 3.56 42.43
CA ALA A 319 3.65 3.49 40.97
C ALA A 319 2.59 2.55 40.39
N HIS A 320 2.40 1.38 41.01
CA HIS A 320 1.38 0.43 40.59
C HIS A 320 -0.03 1.00 40.70
N GLN A 321 -0.33 1.73 41.78
CA GLN A 321 -1.64 2.39 41.93
C GLN A 321 -1.89 3.48 40.88
N ARG A 322 -0.85 4.22 40.46
CA ARG A 322 -0.99 5.18 39.35
C ARG A 322 -1.30 4.48 38.03
N LEU A 323 -0.63 3.38 37.73
CA LEU A 323 -0.90 2.60 36.52
C LEU A 323 -2.34 2.07 36.53
N LYS A 324 -2.81 1.51 37.66
CA LYS A 324 -4.19 1.02 37.82
C LYS A 324 -5.27 2.08 37.70
N ALA A 325 -4.93 3.35 37.89
CA ALA A 325 -5.87 4.45 37.73
C ALA A 325 -6.08 4.84 36.26
N SER A 326 -5.21 4.38 35.36
CA SER A 326 -5.37 4.59 33.92
C SER A 326 -6.50 3.71 33.36
N PRO A 327 -7.36 4.24 32.46
CA PRO A 327 -8.32 3.40 31.73
C PRO A 327 -7.63 2.33 30.88
N ASP A 328 -6.38 2.57 30.45
CA ASP A 328 -5.58 1.67 29.62
C ASP A 328 -4.73 0.67 30.41
N TYR A 329 -4.98 0.50 31.70
CA TYR A 329 -4.21 -0.43 32.53
C TYR A 329 -4.27 -1.88 32.02
N GLU A 330 -5.45 -2.36 31.64
CA GLU A 330 -5.60 -3.72 31.10
C GLU A 330 -4.95 -3.86 29.72
N THR A 331 -5.06 -2.83 28.87
CA THR A 331 -4.38 -2.75 27.58
C THR A 331 -2.86 -2.78 27.72
N LEU A 332 -2.33 -2.10 28.74
CA LEU A 332 -0.90 -2.13 29.06
C LEU A 332 -0.45 -3.54 29.50
N LEU A 333 -1.27 -4.25 30.29
CA LEU A 333 -0.95 -5.64 30.66
C LEU A 333 -0.94 -6.55 29.42
N LEU A 334 -1.90 -6.38 28.50
CA LEU A 334 -1.92 -7.09 27.23
C LEU A 334 -0.69 -6.79 26.38
N LEU A 335 -0.22 -5.55 26.34
CA LEU A 335 1.01 -5.17 25.63
C LEU A 335 2.21 -5.95 26.20
N GLY A 336 2.34 -6.03 27.52
CA GLY A 336 3.41 -6.80 28.15
C GLY A 336 3.27 -8.33 28.02
N GLU A 337 2.07 -8.85 27.78
CA GLU A 337 1.88 -10.24 27.33
C GLU A 337 2.44 -10.44 25.92
N CYS A 338 2.15 -9.51 25.00
CA CYS A 338 2.61 -9.56 23.61
C CYS A 338 4.14 -9.43 23.52
N ASP A 339 4.76 -8.46 24.19
CA ASP A 339 6.24 -8.32 24.30
C ASP A 339 6.88 -9.64 24.73
N ARG A 340 6.37 -10.25 25.81
CA ARG A 340 6.95 -11.52 26.26
C ARG A 340 6.71 -12.66 25.29
N GLY A 341 5.54 -12.68 24.65
CA GLY A 341 5.15 -13.70 23.69
C GLY A 341 5.96 -13.62 22.40
N GLY A 342 6.39 -12.43 21.99
CA GLY A 342 7.12 -12.17 20.74
C GLY A 342 8.60 -12.60 20.75
N ARG A 343 8.91 -13.69 21.46
CA ARG A 343 10.28 -14.18 21.67
C ARG A 343 10.46 -15.60 21.18
N VAL A 344 9.83 -15.91 20.05
CA VAL A 344 9.78 -17.25 19.47
C VAL A 344 10.69 -17.32 18.25
N PRO A 345 11.77 -18.14 18.28
CA PRO A 345 12.65 -18.30 17.12
C PRO A 345 11.90 -18.89 15.92
N GLY A 346 12.03 -18.25 14.76
CA GLY A 346 11.43 -18.73 13.51
C GLY A 346 9.90 -18.70 13.48
N ALA A 347 9.26 -17.89 14.34
CA ALA A 347 7.83 -17.63 14.25
C ALA A 347 7.48 -17.03 12.86
N PRO A 348 6.32 -17.42 12.28
CA PRO A 348 5.80 -16.72 11.12
C PRO A 348 5.40 -15.30 11.54
N VAL A 349 5.79 -14.32 10.74
CA VAL A 349 5.37 -12.92 10.86
C VAL A 349 5.06 -12.37 9.47
N ALA A 350 4.15 -11.42 9.40
CA ALA A 350 3.90 -10.62 8.21
C ALA A 350 5.12 -9.77 7.82
N ASP A 351 5.14 -9.34 6.56
CA ASP A 351 6.11 -8.36 6.07
C ASP A 351 5.84 -6.99 6.71
N LEU A 352 6.90 -6.20 6.95
CA LEU A 352 6.78 -4.89 7.57
C LEU A 352 5.84 -3.96 6.78
N GLU A 353 5.90 -3.99 5.45
CA GLU A 353 5.05 -3.14 4.61
C GLU A 353 3.57 -3.54 4.74
N ASP A 354 3.28 -4.84 4.76
CA ASP A 354 1.92 -5.36 4.96
C ASP A 354 1.36 -4.94 6.33
N VAL A 355 2.17 -5.02 7.39
CA VAL A 355 1.79 -4.59 8.75
C VAL A 355 1.48 -3.09 8.81
N LEU A 356 2.32 -2.25 8.20
CA LEU A 356 2.11 -0.79 8.18
C LEU A 356 0.86 -0.43 7.37
N ASP A 357 0.61 -1.11 6.26
CA ASP A 357 -0.60 -0.92 5.46
C ASP A 357 -1.87 -1.34 6.22
N GLU A 358 -1.84 -2.44 6.97
CA GLU A 358 -2.98 -2.87 7.79
C GLU A 358 -3.33 -1.87 8.89
N ILE A 359 -2.33 -1.34 9.62
CA ILE A 359 -2.56 -0.32 10.65
C ILE A 359 -3.05 0.99 10.02
N ARG A 360 -2.50 1.37 8.87
CA ARG A 360 -2.93 2.56 8.11
C ARG A 360 -4.38 2.46 7.63
N ASP A 361 -4.83 1.26 7.29
CA ASP A 361 -6.23 1.06 6.92
C ASP A 361 -7.17 1.21 8.12
N LEU A 362 -6.74 0.85 9.35
CA LEU A 362 -7.52 1.05 10.57
C LEU A 362 -7.68 2.52 10.96
N SER A 363 -6.66 3.36 10.75
CA SER A 363 -6.71 4.78 11.12
C SER A 363 -7.77 5.59 10.37
N ARG A 364 -8.23 5.05 9.24
CA ARG A 364 -9.26 5.68 8.38
C ARG A 364 -10.68 5.49 8.90
N TYR A 365 -10.87 4.58 9.85
CA TYR A 365 -12.18 4.26 10.43
C TYR A 365 -12.33 4.76 11.88
N GLY A 366 -11.27 5.35 12.45
CA GLY A 366 -11.17 5.80 13.85
C GLY A 366 -11.61 7.24 14.10
#